data_AF-A0A7L2HFN4-F1
#
_entry.id   AF-A0A7L2HFN4-F1
#
_cell.length_a   1.000
_cell.length_b   1.000
_cell.length_c   1.000
_cell.angle_alpha   90.00
_cell.angle_beta   90.00
_cell.angle_gamma   90.00
#
_symmetry.space_group_name_H-M   'P 1'
#
loop_
_entity.id
_entity.type
_entity.pdbx_description
1 polymer ?
#
loop_
_entity_poly.entity_id
_entity_poly.type
_entity_poly.pdbx_seq_one_letter_code
_entity_poly.pdbx_strand_id
1 'polypeptide(L)'
;MTKKRKHQEDFQKVKLKVGKKKPKLENATDTTFKTKAIQIPEQLKEDGVLPTQNRKLNIKDLLSQMHHYSPGVKHNALLGLKDLLSQYPFVIDAHLSNIISEVAAVFTDKDSGVRGAAVHLLQFLVSKIRAEQIAPFFPLVSAHLSSAMTHISEGIQEDSLKLLDVLLEAYPALLTDRSSILLKNFVELISHQQLSKRLKSREKLSWMLSVNPNRRVTSQQWRLNVLTRLKKFLQAVVDGSSEIEDEGLQGQKDGPHSVRNPICISWKVHANNQQHIQLFENGGLRPKINSSFRLRSLASVMDSAEKGLSSAENLKGFIEIIIPLLIECWIEASPAQSAPILGNLLESESQQLMQQVLSIIHLLWKLTKRHDETYKMELWLRMNYLVDFKHHFMRHFPYSLQETVKHKKKDSCKGNKYCMTSSNSVDHLLLNLTLCDIMVSLASTSTLQMDSGWLDMIRKFVTDTLQDGSKLNSKQVNRLLGVTWQLMQIQQNKVATEPLIKAVYTLYQQRNLLFPVRTLLLKFFSKVYQKEDLRTQRIRSRSKVLSRWLAGLPQQLALLGLRNPELSNQLIDIIHSAASRSNKELLQSLQATAARIY
;
A
#
# COMPACT_ATOMS: atom_id res chain seq x y z
N MET A 1 72.12 -17.59 -76.28
CA MET A 1 71.76 -18.88 -76.91
C MET A 1 70.26 -19.13 -76.74
N THR A 2 69.51 -19.08 -77.83
CA THR A 2 68.06 -19.25 -77.86
C THR A 2 67.68 -20.73 -77.63
N LYS A 3 67.09 -21.04 -76.46
CA LYS A 3 66.44 -22.34 -76.20
C LYS A 3 65.17 -22.41 -77.06
N LYS A 4 65.13 -23.35 -78.02
CA LYS A 4 63.91 -23.71 -78.76
C LYS A 4 62.79 -24.05 -77.77
N ARG A 5 61.67 -23.31 -77.81
CA ARG A 5 60.45 -23.66 -77.07
C ARG A 5 59.97 -25.02 -77.57
N LYS A 6 59.91 -26.02 -76.69
CA LYS A 6 59.35 -27.36 -76.99
C LYS A 6 57.90 -27.19 -77.43
N HIS A 7 57.55 -27.81 -78.56
CA HIS A 7 56.18 -27.94 -79.03
C HIS A 7 55.35 -28.61 -77.93
N GLN A 8 54.39 -27.89 -77.38
CA GLN A 8 53.46 -28.44 -76.39
C GLN A 8 52.42 -29.23 -77.19
N GLU A 9 52.38 -30.55 -77.00
CA GLU A 9 51.36 -31.38 -77.65
C GLU A 9 49.99 -31.03 -77.08
N ASP A 10 49.03 -30.74 -77.97
CA ASP A 10 47.66 -30.30 -77.61
C ASP A 10 46.86 -31.38 -76.86
N PHE A 11 47.26 -32.66 -76.99
CA PHE A 11 46.60 -33.79 -76.34
C PHE A 11 47.61 -34.63 -75.54
N GLN A 12 47.51 -34.57 -74.21
CA GLN A 12 48.37 -35.35 -73.32
C GLN A 12 47.56 -36.46 -72.63
N LYS A 13 47.74 -37.70 -73.09
CA LYS A 13 47.12 -38.86 -72.44
C LYS A 13 47.72 -39.09 -71.06
N VAL A 14 46.89 -39.05 -70.03
CA VAL A 14 47.32 -39.32 -68.65
C VAL A 14 47.79 -40.77 -68.53
N LYS A 15 49.02 -40.99 -68.04
CA LYS A 15 49.58 -42.34 -67.84
C LYS A 15 48.72 -43.17 -66.88
N LEU A 16 48.41 -44.40 -67.27
CA LEU A 16 47.65 -45.36 -66.46
C LEU A 16 48.38 -45.64 -65.13
N LYS A 17 47.73 -45.31 -64.01
CA LYS A 17 48.20 -45.65 -62.66
C LYS A 17 47.41 -46.85 -62.16
N VAL A 18 48.09 -47.98 -61.97
CA VAL A 18 47.50 -49.24 -61.51
C VAL A 18 46.84 -49.04 -60.14
N GLY A 19 45.61 -49.58 -59.98
CA GLY A 19 44.81 -49.46 -58.75
C GLY A 19 43.85 -48.25 -58.68
N LYS A 20 43.89 -47.31 -59.63
CA LYS A 20 42.90 -46.22 -59.75
C LYS A 20 41.86 -46.54 -60.82
N LYS A 21 40.61 -46.14 -60.61
CA LYS A 21 39.52 -46.31 -61.60
C LYS A 21 39.93 -45.66 -62.93
N LYS A 22 39.67 -46.36 -64.04
CA LYS A 22 39.98 -45.90 -65.39
C LYS A 22 39.36 -44.50 -65.61
N PRO A 23 40.14 -43.49 -66.04
CA PRO A 23 39.60 -42.16 -66.30
C PRO A 23 38.53 -42.24 -67.40
N LYS A 24 37.47 -41.43 -67.26
CA LYS A 24 36.42 -41.30 -68.28
C LYS A 24 37.08 -40.84 -69.60
N LEU A 25 36.52 -41.26 -70.74
CA LEU A 25 37.01 -40.86 -72.07
C LEU A 25 36.98 -39.33 -72.20
N GLU A 26 37.94 -38.72 -72.90
CA GLU A 26 38.06 -37.26 -73.03
C GLU A 26 36.86 -36.62 -73.76
N ASN A 27 36.12 -37.38 -74.57
CA ASN A 27 34.90 -36.95 -75.24
C ASN A 27 33.61 -37.24 -74.44
N ALA A 28 33.71 -37.74 -73.21
CA ALA A 28 32.54 -38.05 -72.39
C ALA A 28 31.98 -36.76 -71.76
N THR A 29 30.80 -36.34 -72.23
CA THR A 29 30.06 -35.24 -71.61
C THR A 29 29.57 -35.65 -70.21
N ASP A 30 30.00 -34.93 -69.18
CA ASP A 30 29.56 -35.19 -67.82
C ASP A 30 28.18 -34.58 -67.58
N THR A 31 27.14 -35.41 -67.56
CA THR A 31 25.74 -34.99 -67.36
C THR A 31 25.37 -34.80 -65.89
N THR A 32 26.32 -34.96 -64.96
CA THR A 32 26.09 -34.71 -63.54
C THR A 32 26.17 -33.22 -63.23
N PHE A 33 25.03 -32.54 -63.32
CA PHE A 33 24.87 -31.19 -62.78
C PHE A 33 24.14 -31.25 -61.43
N LYS A 34 24.44 -30.30 -60.55
CA LYS A 34 23.73 -30.12 -59.27
C LYS A 34 23.05 -28.76 -59.28
N THR A 35 21.73 -28.76 -59.33
CA THR A 35 20.91 -27.57 -59.14
C THR A 35 20.54 -27.43 -57.66
N LYS A 36 20.74 -26.25 -57.08
CA LYS A 36 20.22 -25.89 -55.76
C LYS A 36 19.03 -24.95 -55.96
N ALA A 37 17.94 -25.21 -55.24
CA ALA A 37 16.80 -24.30 -55.23
C ALA A 37 17.16 -23.02 -54.47
N ILE A 38 16.74 -21.86 -55.00
CA ILE A 38 16.83 -20.58 -54.29
C ILE A 38 15.71 -20.59 -53.24
N GLN A 39 16.07 -20.63 -51.97
CA GLN A 39 15.12 -20.41 -50.88
C GLN A 39 14.97 -18.91 -50.65
N ILE A 40 13.85 -18.35 -51.08
CA ILE A 40 13.46 -16.99 -50.73
C ILE A 40 12.88 -17.05 -49.31
N PRO A 41 13.39 -16.26 -48.34
CA PRO A 41 12.76 -16.15 -47.03
C PRO A 41 11.30 -15.73 -47.24
N GLU A 42 10.36 -16.40 -46.58
CA GLU A 42 8.93 -16.06 -46.68
C GLU A 42 8.73 -14.54 -46.47
N GLN A 43 8.35 -13.83 -47.54
CA GLN A 43 7.81 -12.48 -47.40
C GLN A 43 6.44 -12.62 -46.72
N LEU A 44 6.10 -11.67 -45.82
CA LEU A 44 4.83 -11.66 -45.08
C LEU A 44 3.66 -11.93 -46.03
N LYS A 45 3.12 -13.15 -46.00
CA LYS A 45 1.94 -13.54 -46.80
C LYS A 45 0.70 -12.90 -46.17
N GLU A 46 -0.23 -12.45 -47.01
CA GLU A 46 -1.54 -11.97 -46.56
C GLU A 46 -2.39 -13.16 -46.06
N ASP A 47 -2.23 -13.56 -44.81
CA ASP A 47 -3.17 -14.48 -44.16
C ASP A 47 -4.43 -13.70 -43.76
N GLY A 48 -5.42 -13.64 -44.66
CA GLY A 48 -6.72 -12.98 -44.44
C GLY A 48 -7.59 -13.60 -43.34
N VAL A 49 -7.10 -14.60 -42.62
CA VAL A 49 -7.82 -15.36 -41.59
C VAL A 49 -7.43 -14.94 -40.17
N LEU A 50 -6.25 -14.36 -39.97
CA LEU A 50 -5.75 -14.02 -38.63
C LEU A 50 -6.07 -12.57 -38.26
N PRO A 51 -6.38 -12.27 -36.99
CA PRO A 51 -6.56 -10.91 -36.52
C PRO A 51 -5.31 -10.07 -36.79
N THR A 52 -5.48 -9.01 -37.57
CA THR A 52 -4.42 -8.06 -37.90
C THR A 52 -4.84 -6.64 -37.53
N GLN A 53 -3.85 -5.81 -37.20
CA GLN A 53 -4.05 -4.39 -36.95
C GLN A 53 -4.24 -3.64 -38.29
N ASN A 54 -4.57 -2.34 -38.24
CA ASN A 54 -4.72 -1.45 -39.41
C ASN A 54 -3.51 -1.44 -40.37
N ARG A 55 -2.31 -1.84 -39.91
CA ARG A 55 -1.09 -1.99 -40.72
C ARG A 55 -0.83 -3.43 -41.18
N LYS A 56 -1.84 -4.31 -41.11
CA LYS A 56 -1.80 -5.74 -41.46
C LYS A 56 -0.78 -6.57 -40.67
N LEU A 57 -0.36 -6.10 -39.49
CA LEU A 57 0.54 -6.85 -38.60
C LEU A 57 -0.28 -7.77 -37.70
N ASN A 58 0.13 -9.03 -37.60
CA ASN A 58 -0.46 -9.98 -36.65
C ASN A 58 0.20 -9.84 -35.27
N ILE A 59 -0.31 -10.56 -34.27
CA ILE A 59 0.23 -10.52 -32.90
C ILE A 59 1.71 -10.94 -32.82
N LYS A 60 2.14 -11.97 -33.56
CA LYS A 60 3.53 -12.45 -33.51
C LYS A 60 4.48 -11.41 -34.08
N ASP A 61 4.08 -10.72 -35.16
CA ASP A 61 4.86 -9.65 -35.76
C ASP A 61 5.05 -8.50 -34.75
N LEU A 62 3.96 -8.05 -34.12
CA LEU A 62 3.99 -6.97 -33.13
C LEU A 62 4.85 -7.33 -31.93
N LEU A 63 4.72 -8.55 -31.40
CA LEU A 63 5.55 -9.03 -30.30
C LEU A 63 7.04 -9.09 -30.69
N SER A 64 7.37 -9.57 -31.90
CA SER A 64 8.76 -9.60 -32.39
C SER A 64 9.37 -8.21 -32.54
N GLN A 65 8.58 -7.21 -32.95
CA GLN A 65 9.03 -5.82 -33.12
C GLN A 65 9.41 -5.13 -31.81
N MET A 66 8.99 -5.66 -30.65
CA MET A 66 9.41 -5.13 -29.34
C MET A 66 10.90 -5.33 -29.06
N HIS A 67 11.55 -6.27 -29.76
CA HIS A 67 13.00 -6.51 -29.68
C HIS A 67 13.82 -5.69 -30.67
N HIS A 68 13.17 -4.95 -31.57
CA HIS A 68 13.86 -4.22 -32.63
C HIS A 68 14.71 -3.08 -32.09
N TYR A 69 15.93 -2.85 -32.60
CA TYR A 69 16.85 -1.84 -32.04
C TYR A 69 16.29 -0.40 -32.06
N SER A 70 15.40 -0.07 -33.01
CA SER A 70 14.80 1.26 -33.13
C SER A 70 13.67 1.47 -32.11
N PRO A 71 13.77 2.50 -31.24
CA PRO A 71 12.73 2.78 -30.24
C PRO A 71 11.39 3.17 -30.87
N GLY A 72 11.40 3.83 -32.03
CA GLY A 72 10.17 4.18 -32.75
C GLY A 72 9.40 2.95 -33.24
N VAL A 73 10.11 1.88 -33.64
CA VAL A 73 9.48 0.61 -34.03
C VAL A 73 8.86 -0.07 -32.81
N LYS A 74 9.59 -0.17 -31.69
CA LYS A 74 9.07 -0.73 -30.44
C LYS A 74 7.83 0.01 -29.93
N HIS A 75 7.89 1.34 -29.93
CA HIS A 75 6.79 2.19 -29.49
C HIS A 75 5.53 1.97 -30.34
N ASN A 76 5.68 1.95 -31.66
CA ASN A 76 4.57 1.66 -32.57
C ASN A 76 4.03 0.24 -32.40
N ALA A 77 4.89 -0.74 -32.11
CA ALA A 77 4.46 -2.11 -31.83
C ALA A 77 3.61 -2.21 -30.56
N LEU A 78 3.96 -1.46 -29.50
CA LEU A 78 3.18 -1.40 -28.26
C LEU A 78 1.80 -0.76 -28.48
N LEU A 79 1.74 0.36 -29.20
CA LEU A 79 0.48 0.98 -29.59
C LEU A 79 -0.35 0.05 -30.47
N GLY A 80 0.30 -0.60 -31.43
CA GLY A 80 -0.37 -1.51 -32.35
C GLY A 80 -0.92 -2.76 -31.68
N LEU A 81 -0.21 -3.28 -30.68
CA LEU A 81 -0.71 -4.37 -29.85
C LEU A 81 -1.94 -3.92 -29.06
N LYS A 82 -1.94 -2.71 -28.48
CA LYS A 82 -3.12 -2.16 -27.79
C LYS A 82 -4.34 -2.08 -28.71
N ASP A 83 -4.16 -1.58 -29.94
CA ASP A 83 -5.23 -1.47 -30.93
C ASP A 83 -5.78 -2.85 -31.32
N LEU A 84 -4.89 -3.80 -31.60
CA LEU A 84 -5.26 -5.17 -31.96
C LEU A 84 -6.07 -5.85 -30.85
N LEU A 85 -5.61 -5.76 -29.60
CA LEU A 85 -6.28 -6.38 -28.45
C LEU A 85 -7.59 -5.68 -28.09
N SER A 86 -7.74 -4.39 -28.43
CA SER A 86 -9.01 -3.67 -28.28
C SER A 86 -10.05 -4.14 -29.29
N GLN A 87 -9.63 -4.44 -30.52
CA GLN A 87 -10.50 -4.93 -31.59
C GLN A 87 -10.85 -6.42 -31.41
N TYR A 88 -9.89 -7.22 -30.94
CA TYR A 88 -10.02 -8.67 -30.81
C TYR A 88 -9.67 -9.16 -29.40
N PRO A 89 -10.54 -8.97 -28.39
CA PRO A 89 -10.23 -9.31 -26.99
C PRO A 89 -9.88 -10.78 -26.74
N PHE A 90 -10.43 -11.72 -27.52
CA PHE A 90 -10.14 -13.16 -27.40
C PHE A 90 -8.66 -13.51 -27.63
N VAL A 91 -7.92 -12.64 -28.33
CA VAL A 91 -6.48 -12.79 -28.56
C VAL A 91 -5.69 -12.72 -27.25
N ILE A 92 -6.20 -11.99 -26.24
CA ILE A 92 -5.59 -11.89 -24.91
C ILE A 92 -5.54 -13.29 -24.29
N ASP A 93 -6.67 -13.99 -24.24
CA ASP A 93 -6.73 -15.32 -23.61
C ASP A 93 -5.87 -16.35 -24.38
N ALA A 94 -5.84 -16.26 -25.71
CA ALA A 94 -5.06 -17.17 -26.55
C ALA A 94 -3.53 -16.98 -26.43
N HIS A 95 -3.07 -15.75 -26.17
CA HIS A 95 -1.64 -15.40 -26.21
C HIS A 95 -1.13 -14.75 -24.91
N LEU A 96 -1.85 -14.90 -23.79
CA LEU A 96 -1.57 -14.21 -22.53
C LEU A 96 -0.11 -14.34 -22.08
N SER A 97 0.42 -15.57 -22.09
CA SER A 97 1.81 -15.86 -21.70
C SER A 97 2.82 -15.02 -22.49
N ASN A 98 2.69 -15.03 -23.81
CA ASN A 98 3.58 -14.30 -24.72
C ASN A 98 3.41 -12.79 -24.55
N ILE A 99 2.17 -12.30 -24.47
CA ILE A 99 1.91 -10.87 -24.27
C ILE A 99 2.57 -10.38 -22.98
N ILE A 100 2.37 -11.07 -21.86
CA ILE A 100 2.94 -10.67 -20.57
C ILE A 100 4.47 -10.75 -20.59
N SER A 101 5.04 -11.79 -21.20
CA SER A 101 6.49 -11.94 -21.31
C SER A 101 7.15 -10.79 -22.07
N GLU A 102 6.62 -10.44 -23.24
CA GLU A 102 7.21 -9.41 -24.10
C GLU A 102 6.99 -8.00 -23.55
N VAL A 103 5.79 -7.73 -23.01
CA VAL A 103 5.49 -6.43 -22.38
C VAL A 103 6.33 -6.24 -21.12
N ALA A 104 6.58 -7.30 -20.32
CA ALA A 104 7.41 -7.19 -19.13
C ALA A 104 8.88 -6.88 -19.47
N ALA A 105 9.40 -7.43 -20.57
CA ALA A 105 10.77 -7.20 -20.99
C ALA A 105 11.06 -5.73 -21.33
N VAL A 106 10.08 -5.00 -21.88
CA VAL A 106 10.24 -3.59 -22.26
C VAL A 106 10.08 -2.59 -21.10
N PHE A 107 9.76 -3.05 -19.88
CA PHE A 107 9.73 -2.17 -18.70
C PHE A 107 11.09 -1.54 -18.37
N THR A 108 12.18 -2.21 -18.75
CA THR A 108 13.56 -1.74 -18.58
C THR A 108 14.17 -1.22 -19.88
N ASP A 109 13.35 -0.85 -20.87
CA ASP A 109 13.87 -0.31 -22.14
C ASP A 109 14.65 0.99 -21.91
N LYS A 110 15.68 1.22 -22.74
CA LYS A 110 16.54 2.41 -22.65
C LYS A 110 15.75 3.69 -22.96
N ASP A 111 14.80 3.61 -23.88
CA ASP A 111 13.98 4.74 -24.31
C ASP A 111 12.79 4.99 -23.39
N SER A 112 12.61 6.24 -22.94
CA SER A 112 11.51 6.60 -22.03
C SER A 112 10.14 6.56 -22.69
N GLY A 113 10.05 6.83 -24.00
CA GLY A 113 8.80 6.76 -24.76
C GLY A 113 8.30 5.33 -24.91
N VAL A 114 9.21 4.36 -25.09
CA VAL A 114 8.89 2.92 -25.10
C VAL A 114 8.38 2.47 -23.74
N ARG A 115 9.08 2.81 -22.64
CA ARG A 115 8.63 2.47 -21.28
C ARG A 115 7.27 3.08 -20.96
N GLY A 116 7.05 4.34 -21.31
CA GLY A 116 5.76 5.01 -21.14
C GLY A 116 4.62 4.31 -21.89
N ALA A 117 4.86 3.91 -23.15
CA ALA A 117 3.89 3.13 -23.92
C ALA A 117 3.62 1.74 -23.29
N ALA A 118 4.64 1.08 -22.75
CA ALA A 118 4.48 -0.20 -22.06
C ALA A 118 3.62 -0.08 -20.79
N VAL A 119 3.81 0.97 -19.99
CA VAL A 119 2.97 1.25 -18.81
C VAL A 119 1.51 1.50 -19.22
N HIS A 120 1.28 2.29 -20.28
CA HIS A 120 -0.09 2.52 -20.80
C HIS A 120 -0.74 1.24 -21.35
N LEU A 121 0.03 0.38 -22.00
CA LEU A 121 -0.46 -0.91 -22.45
C LEU A 121 -0.79 -1.81 -21.26
N LEU A 122 0.04 -1.82 -20.22
CA LEU A 122 -0.25 -2.57 -19.00
C LEU A 122 -1.54 -2.08 -18.33
N GLN A 123 -1.74 -0.76 -18.20
CA GLN A 123 -2.99 -0.19 -17.67
C GLN A 123 -4.23 -0.67 -18.45
N PHE A 124 -4.11 -0.77 -19.76
CA PHE A 124 -5.17 -1.36 -20.59
C PHE A 124 -5.36 -2.86 -20.28
N LEU A 125 -4.27 -3.64 -20.26
CA LEU A 125 -4.31 -5.09 -20.02
C LEU A 125 -4.90 -5.45 -18.65
N VAL A 126 -4.54 -4.73 -17.59
CA VAL A 126 -5.06 -5.02 -16.23
C VAL A 126 -6.56 -4.78 -16.10
N SER A 127 -7.16 -3.95 -16.96
CA SER A 127 -8.62 -3.78 -17.02
C SER A 127 -9.35 -4.95 -17.68
N LYS A 128 -8.60 -5.85 -18.36
CA LYS A 128 -9.13 -6.98 -19.15
C LYS A 128 -8.78 -8.34 -18.57
N ILE A 129 -7.73 -8.43 -17.74
CA ILE A 129 -7.21 -9.68 -17.21
C ILE A 129 -7.57 -9.78 -15.74
N ARG A 130 -8.16 -10.91 -15.33
CA ARG A 130 -8.46 -11.16 -13.91
C ARG A 130 -7.21 -11.64 -13.16
N ALA A 131 -7.20 -11.45 -11.85
CA ALA A 131 -6.08 -11.84 -10.99
C ALA A 131 -5.72 -13.34 -11.15
N GLU A 132 -6.72 -14.21 -11.30
CA GLU A 132 -6.51 -15.65 -11.44
C GLU A 132 -5.81 -16.02 -12.76
N GLN A 133 -6.03 -15.23 -13.82
CA GLN A 133 -5.45 -15.47 -15.14
C GLN A 133 -3.98 -15.03 -15.20
N ILE A 134 -3.63 -13.91 -14.56
CA ILE A 134 -2.25 -13.40 -14.55
C ILE A 134 -1.37 -14.09 -13.49
N ALA A 135 -1.97 -14.67 -12.44
CA ALA A 135 -1.25 -15.25 -11.30
C ALA A 135 -0.08 -16.19 -11.69
N PRO A 136 -0.20 -17.11 -12.67
CA PRO A 136 0.90 -17.98 -13.08
C PRO A 136 2.12 -17.22 -13.66
N PHE A 137 1.89 -16.06 -14.27
CA PHE A 137 2.89 -15.22 -14.94
C PHE A 137 3.36 -14.06 -14.06
N PHE A 138 2.66 -13.77 -12.96
CA PHE A 138 3.00 -12.71 -12.03
C PHE A 138 4.43 -12.80 -11.48
N PRO A 139 5.02 -14.00 -11.26
CA PRO A 139 6.44 -14.15 -10.97
C PRO A 139 7.39 -13.40 -11.92
N LEU A 140 7.12 -13.45 -13.22
CA LEU A 140 7.91 -12.80 -14.25
C LEU A 140 7.75 -11.28 -14.18
N VAL A 141 6.50 -10.81 -14.09
CA VAL A 141 6.17 -9.39 -13.96
C VAL A 141 6.84 -8.77 -12.74
N SER A 142 6.77 -9.46 -11.59
CA SER A 142 7.40 -9.03 -10.34
C SER A 142 8.93 -9.00 -10.43
N ALA A 143 9.55 -9.94 -11.16
CA ALA A 143 11.00 -9.93 -11.40
C ALA A 143 11.43 -8.72 -12.25
N HIS A 144 10.71 -8.44 -13.35
CA HIS A 144 10.98 -7.26 -14.18
C HIS A 144 10.76 -5.94 -13.42
N LEU A 145 9.69 -5.84 -12.62
CA LEU A 145 9.49 -4.70 -11.72
C LEU A 145 10.67 -4.54 -10.75
N SER A 146 11.09 -5.63 -10.11
CA SER A 146 12.21 -5.58 -9.16
C SER A 146 13.50 -5.13 -9.83
N SER A 147 13.80 -5.66 -11.02
CA SER A 147 14.93 -5.24 -11.83
C SER A 147 14.85 -3.77 -12.26
N ALA A 148 13.66 -3.26 -12.56
CA ALA A 148 13.46 -1.86 -12.93
C ALA A 148 13.65 -0.92 -11.72
N MET A 149 13.17 -1.31 -10.53
CA MET A 149 13.35 -0.55 -9.29
C MET A 149 14.83 -0.45 -8.87
N THR A 150 15.63 -1.49 -9.09
CA THR A 150 17.05 -1.51 -8.74
C THR A 150 17.97 -1.18 -9.92
N HIS A 151 17.39 -0.71 -11.04
CA HIS A 151 18.14 -0.44 -12.26
C HIS A 151 19.12 0.74 -12.08
N ILE A 152 20.29 0.69 -12.73
CA ILE A 152 21.32 1.75 -12.61
C ILE A 152 20.86 3.11 -13.17
N SER A 153 19.98 3.10 -14.17
CA SER A 153 19.39 4.32 -14.75
C SER A 153 18.21 4.83 -13.92
N GLU A 154 18.34 6.05 -13.42
CA GLU A 154 17.33 6.75 -12.61
C GLU A 154 15.98 6.89 -13.32
N GLY A 155 15.98 7.12 -14.64
CA GLY A 155 14.74 7.24 -15.42
C GLY A 155 13.96 5.92 -15.47
N ILE A 156 14.66 4.79 -15.46
CA ILE A 156 14.02 3.46 -15.38
C ILE A 156 13.48 3.23 -13.96
N GLN A 157 14.23 3.60 -12.92
CA GLN A 157 13.74 3.54 -11.55
C GLN A 157 12.46 4.38 -11.36
N GLU A 158 12.43 5.59 -11.91
CA GLU A 158 11.26 6.48 -11.83
C GLU A 158 10.04 5.88 -12.53
N ASP A 159 10.19 5.35 -13.75
CA ASP A 159 9.09 4.71 -14.47
C ASP A 159 8.64 3.39 -13.83
N SER A 160 9.54 2.68 -13.14
CA SER A 160 9.19 1.48 -12.36
C SER A 160 8.18 1.77 -11.25
N LEU A 161 8.20 2.98 -10.68
CA LEU A 161 7.24 3.40 -9.67
C LEU A 161 5.82 3.60 -10.24
N LYS A 162 5.71 3.96 -11.53
CA LYS A 162 4.42 4.02 -12.24
C LYS A 162 3.90 2.62 -12.53
N LEU A 163 4.79 1.72 -12.97
CA LEU A 163 4.47 0.29 -13.11
C LEU A 163 3.96 -0.30 -11.80
N LEU A 164 4.63 -0.01 -10.69
CA LEU A 164 4.22 -0.42 -9.36
C LEU A 164 2.82 0.09 -8.99
N ASP A 165 2.50 1.37 -9.27
CA ASP A 165 1.16 1.92 -8.99
C ASP A 165 0.07 1.12 -9.72
N VAL A 166 0.28 0.78 -11.01
CA VAL A 166 -0.67 0.00 -11.81
C VAL A 166 -0.89 -1.40 -11.24
N LEU A 167 0.20 -2.07 -10.85
CA LEU A 167 0.13 -3.43 -10.29
C LEU A 167 -0.48 -3.46 -8.89
N LEU A 168 -0.21 -2.44 -8.07
CA LEU A 168 -0.75 -2.34 -6.72
C LEU A 168 -2.25 -2.04 -6.72
N GLU A 169 -2.73 -1.28 -7.71
CA GLU A 169 -4.16 -1.00 -7.90
C GLU A 169 -4.91 -2.23 -8.42
N ALA A 170 -4.37 -2.93 -9.43
CA ALA A 170 -5.06 -4.05 -10.07
C ALA A 170 -4.91 -5.39 -9.32
N TYR A 171 -3.71 -5.66 -8.77
CA TYR A 171 -3.36 -6.97 -8.22
C TYR A 171 -2.65 -6.90 -6.86
N PRO A 172 -3.23 -6.22 -5.84
CA PRO A 172 -2.57 -6.01 -4.55
C PRO A 172 -2.16 -7.33 -3.88
N ALA A 173 -3.04 -8.35 -3.89
CA ALA A 173 -2.76 -9.64 -3.27
C ALA A 173 -1.53 -10.35 -3.89
N LEU A 174 -1.47 -10.44 -5.23
CA LEU A 174 -0.37 -11.06 -5.95
C LEU A 174 0.96 -10.32 -5.73
N LEU A 175 0.91 -8.99 -5.60
CA LEU A 175 2.09 -8.17 -5.34
C LEU A 175 2.60 -8.35 -3.90
N THR A 176 1.69 -8.46 -2.93
CA THR A 176 2.05 -8.64 -1.51
C THR A 176 2.61 -10.02 -1.19
N ASP A 177 2.30 -11.05 -1.99
CA ASP A 177 2.88 -12.40 -1.87
C ASP A 177 4.42 -12.41 -1.98
N ARG A 178 5.02 -11.36 -2.57
CA ARG A 178 6.48 -11.20 -2.75
C ARG A 178 7.05 -10.03 -1.96
N SER A 179 6.53 -9.82 -0.75
CA SER A 179 6.85 -8.64 0.04
C SER A 179 8.34 -8.47 0.35
N SER A 180 9.08 -9.55 0.64
CA SER A 180 10.49 -9.47 1.05
C SER A 180 11.37 -8.76 0.02
N ILE A 181 11.29 -9.17 -1.24
CA ILE A 181 12.08 -8.60 -2.35
C ILE A 181 11.70 -7.13 -2.57
N LEU A 182 10.39 -6.83 -2.66
CA LEU A 182 9.94 -5.46 -2.93
C LEU A 182 10.27 -4.50 -1.78
N LEU A 183 10.19 -4.94 -0.53
CA LEU A 183 10.57 -4.13 0.63
C LEU A 183 12.07 -3.79 0.62
N LYS A 184 12.92 -4.74 0.24
CA LYS A 184 14.35 -4.48 0.03
C LYS A 184 14.56 -3.44 -1.08
N ASN A 185 13.86 -3.56 -2.21
CA ASN A 185 13.94 -2.59 -3.31
C ASN A 185 13.50 -1.18 -2.86
N PHE A 186 12.46 -1.07 -2.02
CA PHE A 186 12.06 0.23 -1.46
C PHE A 186 13.14 0.86 -0.58
N VAL A 187 13.84 0.07 0.22
CA VAL A 187 14.98 0.53 1.03
C VAL A 187 16.10 1.02 0.12
N GLU A 188 16.48 0.25 -0.89
CA GLU A 188 17.54 0.61 -1.85
C GLU A 188 17.20 1.85 -2.69
N LEU A 189 15.92 2.11 -2.96
CA LEU A 189 15.50 3.32 -3.68
C LEU A 189 15.72 4.61 -2.88
N ILE A 190 15.70 4.55 -1.55
CA ILE A 190 15.89 5.73 -0.68
C ILE A 190 17.27 5.77 -0.01
N SER A 191 18.01 4.65 0.00
CA SER A 191 19.24 4.49 0.78
C SER A 191 20.27 3.61 0.09
N HIS A 192 21.52 3.72 0.50
CA HIS A 192 22.60 2.82 0.09
C HIS A 192 23.24 2.16 1.31
N GLN A 193 23.75 0.95 1.11
CA GLN A 193 24.40 0.18 2.16
C GLN A 193 25.83 0.70 2.38
N GLN A 194 26.19 0.93 3.64
CA GLN A 194 27.55 1.26 4.05
C GLN A 194 28.08 0.23 5.06
N LEU A 195 29.35 -0.13 4.89
CA LEU A 195 30.11 -0.88 5.87
C LEU A 195 30.50 0.06 7.01
N SER A 196 29.84 -0.08 8.15
CA SER A 196 30.18 0.74 9.32
C SER A 196 31.41 0.18 10.03
N LYS A 197 32.53 0.93 10.03
CA LYS A 197 33.67 0.69 10.93
C LYS A 197 33.35 1.25 12.32
N ARG A 198 32.33 0.74 13.01
CA ARG A 198 32.11 1.11 14.42
C ARG A 198 32.90 0.14 15.31
N LEU A 199 33.90 0.70 15.97
CA LEU A 199 34.81 -0.01 16.86
C LEU A 199 34.01 -0.64 18.02
N LYS A 200 34.03 -1.98 18.08
CA LYS A 200 33.46 -2.88 19.10
C LYS A 200 31.99 -3.29 18.89
N SER A 201 31.83 -4.60 18.68
CA SER A 201 30.62 -5.42 18.46
C SER A 201 30.13 -5.49 17.00
N ARG A 202 30.25 -6.70 16.43
CA ARG A 202 29.69 -7.25 15.17
C ARG A 202 29.52 -6.27 14.01
N GLU A 203 30.22 -6.50 12.90
CA GLU A 203 30.00 -5.83 11.61
C GLU A 203 28.50 -5.72 11.30
N LYS A 204 27.90 -4.56 11.59
CA LYS A 204 26.49 -4.30 11.37
C LYS A 204 26.38 -3.46 10.11
N LEU A 205 25.74 -4.02 9.09
CA LEU A 205 25.39 -3.32 7.86
C LEU A 205 24.51 -2.12 8.25
N SER A 206 24.96 -0.91 7.94
CA SER A 206 24.22 0.32 8.20
C SER A 206 23.72 0.86 6.88
N TRP A 207 22.45 1.28 6.85
CA TRP A 207 21.86 1.97 5.71
C TRP A 207 21.93 3.47 5.95
N MET A 208 22.19 4.25 4.91
CA MET A 208 22.20 5.71 4.97
C MET A 208 21.40 6.27 3.79
N LEU A 209 20.69 7.38 3.98
CA LEU A 209 19.96 8.01 2.89
C LEU A 209 20.86 8.32 1.69
N SER A 210 20.34 7.97 0.52
CA SER A 210 20.99 8.29 -0.75
C SER A 210 20.73 9.75 -1.11
N VAL A 211 21.73 10.38 -1.74
CA VAL A 211 21.63 11.71 -2.33
C VAL A 211 22.11 11.59 -3.77
N ASN A 212 21.28 12.03 -4.71
CA ASN A 212 21.62 11.97 -6.12
C ASN A 212 21.40 13.33 -6.80
N PRO A 213 22.46 14.12 -7.01
CA PRO A 213 22.38 15.45 -7.61
C PRO A 213 21.92 15.46 -9.08
N ASN A 214 22.01 14.33 -9.78
CA ASN A 214 21.70 14.25 -11.21
C ASN A 214 20.21 14.02 -11.50
N ARG A 215 19.42 13.71 -10.46
CA ARG A 215 17.97 13.55 -10.61
C ARG A 215 17.31 14.89 -10.92
N ARG A 216 16.25 14.83 -11.74
CA ARG A 216 15.42 15.99 -12.08
C ARG A 216 14.63 16.54 -10.89
N VAL A 217 14.40 15.71 -9.88
CA VAL A 217 13.66 16.03 -8.66
C VAL A 217 14.62 16.11 -7.48
N THR A 218 14.26 16.89 -6.46
CA THR A 218 15.05 16.96 -5.23
C THR A 218 15.05 15.61 -4.50
N SER A 219 16.05 15.36 -3.66
CA SER A 219 16.11 14.15 -2.83
C SER A 219 14.85 14.02 -1.96
N GLN A 220 14.35 15.12 -1.42
CA GLN A 220 13.12 15.17 -0.63
C GLN A 220 11.89 14.72 -1.44
N GLN A 221 11.71 15.25 -2.65
CA GLN A 221 10.61 14.86 -3.55
C GLN A 221 10.73 13.40 -3.97
N TRP A 222 11.94 12.93 -4.27
CA TRP A 222 12.18 11.53 -4.59
C TRP A 222 11.76 10.61 -3.44
N ARG A 223 12.19 10.91 -2.20
CA ARG A 223 11.78 10.12 -1.03
C ARG A 223 10.29 10.19 -0.77
N LEU A 224 9.66 11.35 -0.93
CA LEU A 224 8.21 11.49 -0.86
C LEU A 224 7.51 10.56 -1.87
N ASN A 225 8.01 10.51 -3.11
CA ASN A 225 7.47 9.64 -4.17
C ASN A 225 7.60 8.15 -3.82
N VAL A 226 8.75 7.72 -3.30
CA VAL A 226 9.01 6.33 -2.92
C VAL A 226 8.21 5.95 -1.67
N LEU A 227 8.25 6.76 -0.61
CA LEU A 227 7.57 6.47 0.66
C LEU A 227 6.04 6.49 0.52
N THR A 228 5.48 7.32 -0.37
CA THR A 228 4.05 7.27 -0.69
C THR A 228 3.64 5.89 -1.23
N ARG A 229 4.48 5.28 -2.08
CA ARG A 229 4.22 3.95 -2.65
C ARG A 229 4.51 2.83 -1.67
N LEU A 230 5.55 2.97 -0.85
CA LEU A 230 5.82 2.05 0.26
C LEU A 230 4.63 2.03 1.24
N LYS A 231 4.07 3.18 1.59
CA LYS A 231 2.85 3.26 2.41
C LYS A 231 1.70 2.50 1.77
N LYS A 232 1.39 2.74 0.48
CA LYS A 232 0.30 2.03 -0.22
C LYS A 232 0.58 0.51 -0.23
N PHE A 233 1.82 0.09 -0.45
CA PHE A 233 2.22 -1.31 -0.44
C PHE A 233 2.00 -1.95 0.93
N LEU A 234 2.49 -1.32 2.00
CA LEU A 234 2.28 -1.80 3.38
C LEU A 234 0.80 -1.79 3.78
N GLN A 235 0.01 -0.83 3.31
CA GLN A 235 -1.44 -0.82 3.49
C GLN A 235 -2.08 -2.05 2.83
N ALA A 236 -1.69 -2.40 1.59
CA ALA A 236 -2.15 -3.61 0.93
C ALA A 236 -1.74 -4.89 1.70
N VAL A 237 -0.52 -4.93 2.25
CA VAL A 237 -0.09 -6.04 3.14
C VAL A 237 -1.00 -6.14 4.35
N VAL A 238 -1.29 -5.01 5.02
CA VAL A 238 -2.19 -4.94 6.18
C VAL A 238 -3.61 -5.38 5.83
N ASP A 239 -4.16 -4.90 4.72
CA ASP A 239 -5.55 -5.15 4.32
C ASP A 239 -5.76 -6.60 3.86
N GLY A 240 -4.81 -7.14 3.07
CA GLY A 240 -4.84 -8.54 2.64
C GLY A 240 -4.75 -9.55 3.80
N SER A 241 -4.32 -9.08 4.96
CA SER A 241 -4.24 -9.86 6.20
C SER A 241 -5.32 -9.49 7.23
N SER A 242 -6.18 -8.51 6.94
CA SER A 242 -7.27 -8.03 7.82
C SER A 242 -8.68 -8.40 7.31
N GLU A 243 -8.85 -9.36 6.39
CA GLU A 243 -10.17 -10.04 6.22
C GLU A 243 -10.61 -10.80 7.49
N ILE A 244 -9.80 -10.75 8.55
CA ILE A 244 -10.08 -11.16 9.91
C ILE A 244 -9.93 -9.91 10.79
N GLU A 245 -11.08 -9.36 11.23
CA GLU A 245 -11.25 -8.37 12.31
C GLU A 245 -10.94 -6.88 12.02
N ASP A 246 -12.03 -6.13 11.73
CA ASP A 246 -12.09 -4.65 11.72
C ASP A 246 -12.05 -4.11 13.17
N GLU A 247 -10.85 -4.01 13.76
CA GLU A 247 -10.61 -3.34 15.04
C GLU A 247 -10.63 -1.80 14.84
N GLY A 248 -11.85 -1.26 14.77
CA GLY A 248 -12.09 0.19 14.74
C GLY A 248 -13.47 0.55 15.27
N LEU A 249 -13.67 0.64 16.60
CA LEU A 249 -14.91 1.09 17.28
C LEU A 249 -16.26 0.55 16.72
N GLN A 250 -16.24 -0.47 15.87
CA GLN A 250 -17.40 -1.26 15.51
C GLN A 250 -17.58 -2.28 16.60
N GLY A 251 -18.72 -2.17 17.28
CA GLY A 251 -19.04 -3.03 18.40
C GLY A 251 -18.98 -4.49 17.99
N GLN A 252 -18.50 -5.31 18.93
CA GLN A 252 -18.99 -6.66 19.11
C GLN A 252 -20.51 -6.62 18.97
N LYS A 253 -21.02 -7.01 17.80
CA LYS A 253 -22.35 -7.59 17.71
C LYS A 253 -22.15 -9.03 18.15
N ASP A 254 -22.46 -9.29 19.42
CA ASP A 254 -22.75 -10.63 19.91
C ASP A 254 -24.01 -11.13 19.18
N GLY A 255 -23.81 -11.62 17.96
CA GLY A 255 -24.70 -12.59 17.33
C GLY A 255 -24.17 -13.99 17.65
N PRO A 256 -25.04 -15.01 17.79
CA PRO A 256 -24.62 -16.36 18.15
C PRO A 256 -23.56 -16.85 17.16
N HIS A 257 -22.40 -17.23 17.69
CA HIS A 257 -21.24 -17.74 16.97
C HIS A 257 -21.64 -18.76 15.90
N SER A 258 -21.62 -18.37 14.62
CA SER A 258 -21.54 -19.35 13.54
C SER A 258 -20.11 -19.88 13.53
N VAL A 259 -19.88 -20.97 14.27
CA VAL A 259 -18.61 -21.69 14.29
C VAL A 259 -18.26 -22.08 12.86
N ARG A 260 -17.31 -21.37 12.25
CA ARG A 260 -16.72 -21.72 10.96
C ARG A 260 -15.80 -22.92 11.18
N ASN A 261 -16.30 -24.13 10.95
CA ASN A 261 -15.47 -25.33 10.91
C ASN A 261 -14.80 -25.44 9.53
N PRO A 262 -13.46 -25.32 9.42
CA PRO A 262 -12.77 -25.62 8.17
C PRO A 262 -12.89 -27.13 7.87
N ILE A 263 -13.38 -27.47 6.69
CA ILE A 263 -13.39 -28.86 6.21
C ILE A 263 -11.99 -29.17 5.67
N CYS A 264 -11.24 -30.01 6.37
CA CYS A 264 -9.95 -30.51 5.90
C CYS A 264 -10.17 -31.79 5.09
N ILE A 265 -9.81 -31.76 3.80
CA ILE A 265 -9.95 -32.92 2.90
C ILE A 265 -8.56 -33.52 2.67
N SER A 266 -8.39 -34.78 3.07
CA SER A 266 -7.22 -35.58 2.70
C SER A 266 -7.54 -36.37 1.43
N TRP A 267 -6.87 -36.05 0.32
CA TRP A 267 -7.07 -36.73 -0.96
C TRP A 267 -6.79 -38.24 -0.90
N LYS A 268 -5.91 -38.68 0.00
CA LYS A 268 -5.67 -40.12 0.24
C LYS A 268 -6.89 -40.83 0.85
N VAL A 269 -7.63 -40.13 1.72
CA VAL A 269 -8.83 -40.67 2.39
C VAL A 269 -10.04 -40.63 1.47
N HIS A 270 -10.14 -39.58 0.64
CA HIS A 270 -11.18 -39.47 -0.39
C HIS A 270 -11.01 -40.54 -1.50
N ALA A 271 -9.77 -40.81 -1.93
CA ALA A 271 -9.50 -41.86 -2.93
C ALA A 271 -9.90 -43.27 -2.47
N ASN A 272 -9.96 -43.50 -1.15
CA ASN A 272 -10.38 -44.76 -0.54
C ASN A 272 -11.89 -44.81 -0.20
N ASN A 273 -12.71 -43.88 -0.68
CA ASN A 273 -14.15 -43.76 -0.39
C ASN A 273 -14.52 -43.64 1.10
N GLN A 274 -13.58 -43.26 1.97
CA GLN A 274 -13.83 -43.16 3.42
C GLN A 274 -14.41 -41.79 3.83
N GLN A 275 -14.41 -40.80 2.94
CA GLN A 275 -15.05 -39.49 3.15
C GLN A 275 -15.82 -39.07 1.88
N HIS A 276 -17.07 -38.63 2.06
CA HIS A 276 -17.93 -38.15 0.98
C HIS A 276 -18.13 -36.63 1.12
N ILE A 277 -17.96 -35.88 0.04
CA ILE A 277 -18.21 -34.43 0.02
C ILE A 277 -19.65 -34.22 -0.45
N GLN A 278 -20.55 -33.85 0.45
CA GLN A 278 -21.92 -33.48 0.10
C GLN A 278 -22.01 -31.95 -0.05
N LEU A 279 -22.23 -31.49 -1.29
CA LEU A 279 -22.51 -30.09 -1.61
C LEU A 279 -24.01 -29.93 -1.82
N PHE A 280 -24.68 -29.18 -0.94
CA PHE A 280 -26.10 -28.87 -1.10
C PHE A 280 -26.26 -27.56 -1.88
N GLU A 281 -26.96 -27.62 -3.01
CA GLU A 281 -27.13 -26.54 -3.98
C GLU A 281 -27.74 -25.26 -3.38
N ASN A 282 -28.51 -25.38 -2.28
CA ASN A 282 -29.24 -24.28 -1.62
C ASN A 282 -28.85 -24.02 -0.15
N GLY A 283 -27.67 -24.46 0.30
CA GLY A 283 -27.27 -24.39 1.72
C GLY A 283 -26.96 -23.01 2.31
N GLY A 284 -27.29 -21.90 1.62
CA GLY A 284 -27.06 -20.52 2.09
C GLY A 284 -25.60 -20.06 2.20
N LEU A 285 -24.66 -20.99 2.30
CA LEU A 285 -23.23 -20.75 2.29
C LEU A 285 -22.72 -20.94 0.86
N ARG A 286 -22.48 -19.83 0.14
CA ARG A 286 -21.62 -19.90 -1.06
C ARG A 286 -20.24 -20.37 -0.59
N PRO A 287 -19.74 -21.54 -1.02
CA PRO A 287 -18.39 -21.95 -0.66
C PRO A 287 -17.43 -20.92 -1.25
N LYS A 288 -16.79 -20.11 -0.40
CA LYS A 288 -15.57 -19.40 -0.80
C LYS A 288 -14.53 -20.49 -1.05
N ILE A 289 -14.27 -20.80 -2.31
CA ILE A 289 -13.17 -21.68 -2.71
C ILE A 289 -11.88 -20.88 -2.50
N ASN A 290 -11.50 -20.66 -1.24
CA ASN A 290 -10.13 -20.30 -0.89
C ASN A 290 -9.33 -21.60 -0.98
N SER A 291 -9.10 -22.05 -2.21
CA SER A 291 -8.27 -23.21 -2.44
C SER A 291 -6.86 -22.87 -1.96
N SER A 292 -6.41 -23.57 -0.91
CA SER A 292 -5.00 -23.60 -0.52
C SER A 292 -4.14 -24.37 -1.51
N PHE A 293 -4.73 -24.97 -2.57
CA PHE A 293 -3.98 -25.45 -3.71
C PHE A 293 -3.46 -24.28 -4.54
N ARG A 294 -2.27 -23.80 -4.17
CA ARG A 294 -1.36 -23.19 -5.13
C ARG A 294 -0.80 -24.33 -5.99
N LEU A 295 -1.11 -24.34 -7.29
CA LEU A 295 -0.26 -25.08 -8.24
C LEU A 295 1.18 -24.65 -7.93
N ARG A 296 2.04 -25.60 -7.58
CA ARG A 296 3.45 -25.33 -7.29
C ARG A 296 4.03 -24.57 -8.49
N SER A 297 4.22 -23.26 -8.34
CA SER A 297 5.08 -22.52 -9.25
C SER A 297 6.47 -23.14 -9.13
N LEU A 298 7.17 -23.33 -10.24
CA LEU A 298 8.52 -23.89 -10.27
C LEU A 298 9.50 -23.13 -9.32
N ALA A 299 9.16 -21.88 -8.97
CA ALA A 299 9.87 -21.08 -7.97
C ALA A 299 9.83 -21.65 -6.54
N SER A 300 8.88 -22.54 -6.20
CA SER A 300 8.77 -23.12 -4.86
C SER A 300 9.87 -24.13 -4.53
N VAL A 301 10.69 -24.52 -5.52
CA VAL A 301 11.83 -25.43 -5.30
C VAL A 301 13.06 -24.65 -4.81
N MET A 302 13.11 -23.32 -5.01
CA MET A 302 14.26 -22.50 -4.64
C MET A 302 14.05 -21.59 -3.43
N ASP A 303 12.84 -21.46 -2.91
CA ASP A 303 12.61 -20.62 -1.74
C ASP A 303 11.66 -21.31 -0.76
N SER A 304 12.19 -21.66 0.40
CA SER A 304 11.42 -22.10 1.56
C SER A 304 10.47 -20.97 1.96
N ALA A 305 9.24 -20.98 1.43
CA ALA A 305 8.13 -20.05 1.71
C ALA A 305 8.55 -18.90 2.65
N GLU A 306 9.23 -17.88 2.13
CA GLU A 306 9.62 -16.74 2.94
C GLU A 306 8.32 -16.16 3.49
N LYS A 307 8.11 -16.27 4.81
CA LYS A 307 6.91 -15.78 5.48
C LYS A 307 6.75 -14.25 5.38
N GLY A 308 7.51 -13.55 4.53
CA GLY A 308 7.42 -12.12 4.30
C GLY A 308 7.36 -11.35 5.61
N LEU A 309 6.49 -10.34 5.68
CA LEU A 309 6.16 -9.60 6.91
C LEU A 309 5.19 -10.34 7.85
N SER A 310 4.74 -11.55 7.51
CA SER A 310 3.89 -12.37 8.40
C SER A 310 4.68 -13.14 9.47
N SER A 311 6.02 -13.11 9.41
CA SER A 311 6.89 -13.55 10.50
C SER A 311 7.29 -12.36 11.37
N ALA A 312 7.16 -12.51 12.69
CA ALA A 312 7.56 -11.47 13.66
C ALA A 312 9.05 -11.13 13.54
N GLU A 313 9.91 -12.11 13.23
CA GLU A 313 11.35 -11.92 13.06
C GLU A 313 11.68 -11.11 11.81
N ASN A 314 11.03 -11.42 10.68
CA ASN A 314 11.22 -10.68 9.43
C ASN A 314 10.70 -9.24 9.55
N LEU A 315 9.54 -9.07 10.19
CA LEU A 315 8.98 -7.75 10.48
C LEU A 315 9.92 -6.94 11.37
N LYS A 316 10.45 -7.55 12.44
CA LYS A 316 11.44 -6.93 13.32
C LYS A 316 12.71 -6.53 12.55
N GLY A 317 13.26 -7.43 11.73
CA GLY A 317 14.44 -7.15 10.91
C GLY A 317 14.20 -6.02 9.90
N PHE A 318 13.01 -5.96 9.30
CA PHE A 318 12.64 -4.85 8.43
C PHE A 318 12.51 -3.52 9.19
N ILE A 319 11.88 -3.54 10.38
CA ILE A 319 11.75 -2.37 11.27
C ILE A 319 13.13 -1.82 11.66
N GLU A 320 14.07 -2.70 12.00
CA GLU A 320 15.46 -2.36 12.33
C GLU A 320 16.19 -1.60 11.22
N ILE A 321 15.80 -1.82 9.96
CA ILE A 321 16.37 -1.15 8.79
C ILE A 321 15.60 0.14 8.46
N ILE A 322 14.27 0.09 8.39
CA ILE A 322 13.48 1.18 7.83
C ILE A 322 13.25 2.34 8.82
N ILE A 323 13.04 2.09 10.11
CA ILE A 323 12.75 3.18 11.07
C ILE A 323 13.89 4.21 11.16
N PRO A 324 15.18 3.82 11.26
CA PRO A 324 16.28 4.77 11.22
C PRO A 324 16.27 5.66 9.97
N LEU A 325 16.03 5.07 8.80
CA LEU A 325 15.94 5.82 7.53
C LEU A 325 14.74 6.78 7.50
N LEU A 326 13.61 6.40 8.09
CA LEU A 326 12.45 7.27 8.23
C LEU A 326 12.70 8.44 9.17
N ILE A 327 13.46 8.22 10.25
CA ILE A 327 13.91 9.29 11.15
C ILE A 327 14.84 10.25 10.40
N GLU A 328 15.78 9.75 9.60
CA GLU A 328 16.63 10.59 8.75
C GLU A 328 15.80 11.42 7.76
N CYS A 329 14.78 10.82 7.12
CA CYS A 329 13.86 11.53 6.22
C CYS A 329 13.10 12.65 6.95
N TRP A 330 12.72 12.42 8.21
CA TRP A 330 12.07 13.42 9.04
C TRP A 330 13.01 14.58 9.40
N ILE A 331 14.26 14.27 9.76
CA ILE A 331 15.27 15.28 10.10
C ILE A 331 15.56 16.16 8.89
N GLU A 332 15.68 15.58 7.70
CA GLU A 332 15.87 16.32 6.45
C GLU A 332 14.69 17.24 6.12
N ALA A 333 13.46 16.78 6.37
CA ALA A 333 12.25 17.58 6.12
C ALA A 333 12.01 18.69 7.16
N SER A 334 12.64 18.59 8.32
CA SER A 334 12.42 19.52 9.44
C SER A 334 13.11 20.86 9.16
N PRO A 335 12.47 22.01 9.48
CA PRO A 335 13.08 23.32 9.29
C PRO A 335 14.41 23.44 10.05
N ALA A 336 15.38 24.12 9.43
CA ALA A 336 16.75 24.22 9.95
C ALA A 336 16.78 24.70 11.41
N GLN A 337 17.66 24.08 12.20
CA GLN A 337 17.78 24.26 13.66
C GLN A 337 18.14 25.69 14.11
N SER A 338 18.36 26.61 13.18
CA SER A 338 18.80 27.99 13.39
C SER A 338 17.68 28.99 13.73
N ALA A 339 16.40 28.59 13.69
CA ALA A 339 15.28 29.47 14.06
C ALA A 339 14.36 28.85 15.14
N PRO A 340 14.61 29.12 16.44
CA PRO A 340 13.90 28.46 17.56
C PRO A 340 12.41 28.79 17.68
N ILE A 341 11.90 29.79 16.95
CA ILE A 341 10.52 30.31 17.10
C ILE A 341 9.57 29.76 16.02
N LEU A 342 10.09 29.26 14.88
CA LEU A 342 9.29 28.78 13.74
C LEU A 342 9.32 27.25 13.53
N GLY A 343 9.94 26.47 14.42
CA GLY A 343 10.15 25.02 14.23
C GLY A 343 8.90 24.17 14.02
N ASN A 344 7.73 24.69 14.41
CA ASN A 344 6.43 24.03 14.26
C ASN A 344 5.77 24.31 12.90
N LEU A 345 6.22 25.33 12.16
CA LEU A 345 5.65 25.72 10.87
C LEU A 345 6.34 24.95 9.74
N LEU A 346 5.54 24.20 8.99
CA LEU A 346 6.02 23.31 7.93
C LEU A 346 5.60 23.81 6.55
N GLU A 347 6.49 23.70 5.59
CA GLU A 347 6.14 23.80 4.18
C GLU A 347 5.29 22.59 3.75
N SER A 348 4.48 22.75 2.70
CA SER A 348 3.57 21.70 2.23
C SER A 348 4.29 20.41 1.86
N GLU A 349 5.50 20.49 1.27
CA GLU A 349 6.26 19.30 0.86
C GLU A 349 6.83 18.56 2.08
N SER A 350 7.41 19.30 3.04
CA SER A 350 7.91 18.73 4.30
C SER A 350 6.80 18.07 5.11
N GLN A 351 5.63 18.71 5.21
CA GLN A 351 4.48 18.11 5.89
C GLN A 351 4.04 16.79 5.24
N GLN A 352 4.01 16.73 3.91
CA GLN A 352 3.65 15.51 3.18
C GLN A 352 4.65 14.38 3.41
N LEU A 353 5.96 14.68 3.38
CA LEU A 353 7.01 13.69 3.65
C LEU A 353 6.93 13.18 5.09
N MET A 354 6.83 14.08 6.06
CA MET A 354 6.64 13.76 7.48
C MET A 354 5.37 12.91 7.70
N GLN A 355 4.29 13.18 6.97
CA GLN A 355 3.08 12.37 7.01
C GLN A 355 3.30 10.96 6.48
N GLN A 356 4.07 10.78 5.40
CA GLN A 356 4.38 9.43 4.91
C GLN A 356 5.25 8.67 5.91
N VAL A 357 6.24 9.33 6.52
CA VAL A 357 7.07 8.75 7.60
C VAL A 357 6.20 8.18 8.72
N LEU A 358 5.31 8.99 9.30
CA LEU A 358 4.43 8.52 10.38
C LEU A 358 3.43 7.48 9.90
N SER A 359 2.90 7.60 8.69
CA SER A 359 1.96 6.61 8.15
C SER A 359 2.61 5.23 8.02
N ILE A 360 3.87 5.17 7.58
CA ILE A 360 4.64 3.92 7.48
C ILE A 360 4.89 3.35 8.87
N ILE A 361 5.38 4.16 9.83
CA ILE A 361 5.60 3.72 11.21
C ILE A 361 4.30 3.18 11.83
N HIS A 362 3.17 3.86 11.62
CA HIS A 362 1.87 3.42 12.10
C HIS A 362 1.43 2.08 11.48
N LEU A 363 1.65 1.88 10.17
CA LEU A 363 1.34 0.61 9.51
C LEU A 363 2.22 -0.53 10.02
N LEU A 364 3.51 -0.29 10.24
CA LEU A 364 4.41 -1.25 10.86
C LEU A 364 3.92 -1.62 12.27
N TRP A 365 3.47 -0.64 13.05
CA TRP A 365 2.88 -0.88 14.37
C TRP A 365 1.58 -1.69 14.31
N LYS A 366 0.74 -1.47 13.30
CA LYS A 366 -0.47 -2.27 13.10
C LYS A 366 -0.12 -3.73 12.78
N LEU A 367 0.93 -3.97 12.00
CA LEU A 367 1.44 -5.32 11.73
C LEU A 367 1.97 -6.00 13.01
N THR A 368 2.66 -5.27 13.89
CA THR A 368 3.20 -5.86 15.13
C THR A 368 2.12 -6.31 16.10
N LYS A 369 0.96 -5.63 16.12
CA LYS A 369 -0.19 -5.99 16.96
C LYS A 369 -0.92 -7.27 16.55
N ARG A 370 -0.60 -7.83 15.39
CA ARG A 370 -1.21 -9.07 14.91
C ARG A 370 -0.54 -10.34 15.46
N HIS A 371 0.65 -10.21 16.02
CA HIS A 371 1.41 -11.37 16.47
C HIS A 371 1.04 -11.76 17.91
N ASP A 372 1.04 -13.06 18.20
CA ASP A 372 0.73 -13.61 19.54
C ASP A 372 1.64 -13.03 20.64
N GLU A 373 2.85 -12.57 20.29
CA GLU A 373 3.80 -11.91 21.19
C GLU A 373 3.76 -10.37 21.14
N THR A 374 2.58 -9.78 20.90
CA THR A 374 2.40 -8.31 20.76
C THR A 374 3.11 -7.53 21.87
N TYR A 375 2.95 -7.96 23.14
CA TYR A 375 3.56 -7.26 24.28
C TYR A 375 5.10 -7.21 24.22
N LYS A 376 5.76 -8.29 23.80
CA LYS A 376 7.24 -8.32 23.68
C LYS A 376 7.70 -7.37 22.57
N MET A 377 6.96 -7.33 21.47
CA MET A 377 7.26 -6.46 20.33
C MET A 377 7.06 -4.98 20.70
N GLU A 378 5.97 -4.64 21.39
CA GLU A 378 5.70 -3.27 21.87
C GLU A 378 6.79 -2.79 22.84
N LEU A 379 7.19 -3.63 23.80
CA LEU A 379 8.31 -3.34 24.69
C LEU A 379 9.62 -3.13 23.93
N TRP A 380 9.94 -4.01 22.98
CA TRP A 380 11.15 -3.90 22.16
C TRP A 380 11.17 -2.59 21.36
N LEU A 381 10.07 -2.26 20.68
CA LEU A 381 9.95 -1.01 19.92
C LEU A 381 10.14 0.22 20.81
N ARG A 382 9.50 0.21 21.99
CA ARG A 382 9.63 1.29 22.96
C ARG A 382 11.08 1.47 23.40
N MET A 383 11.77 0.38 23.73
CA MET A 383 13.17 0.42 24.18
C MET A 383 14.13 0.95 23.11
N ASN A 384 13.86 0.68 21.84
CA ASN A 384 14.78 1.04 20.75
C ASN A 384 14.50 2.43 20.14
N TYR A 385 13.25 2.89 20.09
CA TYR A 385 12.89 4.06 19.27
C TYR A 385 12.20 5.21 20.03
N LEU A 386 11.75 5.01 21.28
CA LEU A 386 11.02 6.06 22.00
C LEU A 386 11.88 7.32 22.22
N VAL A 387 13.17 7.15 22.52
CA VAL A 387 14.09 8.26 22.76
C VAL A 387 14.21 9.12 21.50
N ASP A 388 14.41 8.48 20.34
CA ASP A 388 14.50 9.16 19.05
C ASP A 388 13.19 9.85 18.68
N PHE A 389 12.04 9.19 18.89
CA PHE A 389 10.74 9.79 18.62
C PHE A 389 10.48 11.02 19.51
N LYS A 390 10.87 10.97 20.79
CA LYS A 390 10.79 12.14 21.68
C LYS A 390 11.69 13.28 21.18
N HIS A 391 12.91 12.96 20.76
CA HIS A 391 13.90 13.97 20.36
C HIS A 391 13.59 14.59 18.99
N HIS A 392 13.13 13.79 18.02
CA HIS A 392 12.92 14.23 16.64
C HIS A 392 11.46 14.60 16.34
N PHE A 393 10.48 13.80 16.79
CA PHE A 393 9.08 13.99 16.41
C PHE A 393 8.31 14.87 17.39
N MET A 394 8.61 14.80 18.69
CA MET A 394 7.88 15.57 19.71
C MET A 394 8.47 16.95 20.02
N ARG A 395 9.68 17.26 19.52
CA ARG A 395 10.40 18.49 19.86
C ARG A 395 9.66 19.78 19.48
N HIS A 396 8.98 19.77 18.33
CA HIS A 396 8.23 20.91 17.77
C HIS A 396 6.74 20.60 17.66
N PHE A 397 6.25 19.64 18.43
CA PHE A 397 4.83 19.31 18.44
C PHE A 397 4.02 20.37 19.22
N PRO A 398 2.83 20.80 18.75
CA PRO A 398 2.14 20.40 17.52
C PRO A 398 2.61 21.17 16.28
N TYR A 399 2.58 20.51 15.13
CA TYR A 399 2.97 21.07 13.83
C TYR A 399 1.81 21.80 13.16
N SER A 400 2.10 22.87 12.41
CA SER A 400 1.14 23.68 11.66
C SER A 400 1.66 23.96 10.25
N LEU A 401 0.77 24.10 9.27
CA LEU A 401 1.18 24.43 7.89
C LEU A 401 1.51 25.92 7.78
N GLN A 402 2.62 26.25 7.13
CA GLN A 402 2.95 27.62 6.78
C GLN A 402 2.10 28.08 5.58
N GLU A 403 1.17 29.01 5.81
CA GLU A 403 0.43 29.66 4.72
C GLU A 403 1.32 30.69 4.02
N THR A 404 1.84 30.37 2.84
CA THR A 404 2.52 31.37 2.02
C THR A 404 1.48 32.31 1.40
N VAL A 405 1.38 33.52 1.94
CA VAL A 405 0.67 34.61 1.28
C VAL A 405 1.43 34.91 -0.02
N LYS A 406 0.97 34.37 -1.15
CA LYS A 406 1.43 34.80 -2.46
C LYS A 406 1.16 36.31 -2.55
N HIS A 407 2.21 37.13 -2.51
CA HIS A 407 2.11 38.55 -2.81
C HIS A 407 1.53 38.72 -4.21
N LYS A 408 0.22 38.95 -4.30
CA LYS A 408 -0.41 39.44 -5.52
C LYS A 408 0.18 40.82 -5.79
N LYS A 409 0.93 40.95 -6.89
CA LYS A 409 1.15 42.25 -7.52
C LYS A 409 -0.22 42.90 -7.71
N LYS A 410 -0.30 44.15 -7.27
CA LYS A 410 -1.48 45.01 -7.30
C LYS A 410 -1.83 45.33 -8.76
N ASP A 411 -2.78 44.59 -9.32
CA ASP A 411 -3.55 45.04 -10.47
C ASP A 411 -5.03 45.09 -10.10
N SER A 412 -5.57 46.31 -10.17
CA SER A 412 -6.98 46.62 -9.96
C SER A 412 -7.81 46.08 -11.12
N CYS A 413 -8.84 45.26 -10.84
CA CYS A 413 -10.19 45.41 -11.38
C CYS A 413 -11.17 44.36 -10.82
N LYS A 414 -12.46 44.73 -10.89
CA LYS A 414 -13.61 44.26 -10.10
C LYS A 414 -14.14 42.87 -10.51
N GLY A 415 -14.65 42.15 -9.50
CA GLY A 415 -15.87 41.32 -9.56
C GLY A 415 -15.86 40.01 -10.36
N ASN A 416 -15.73 38.86 -9.68
CA ASN A 416 -16.81 37.88 -9.54
C ASN A 416 -16.36 36.71 -8.63
N LYS A 417 -17.21 36.36 -7.66
CA LYS A 417 -17.02 35.17 -6.80
C LYS A 417 -17.39 33.92 -7.60
N TYR A 418 -16.40 33.23 -8.15
CA TYR A 418 -16.48 31.81 -8.43
C TYR A 418 -15.29 31.12 -7.77
N CYS A 419 -15.56 30.46 -6.65
CA CYS A 419 -14.62 29.58 -5.96
C CYS A 419 -14.53 28.29 -6.78
N MET A 420 -13.50 28.20 -7.63
CA MET A 420 -13.10 26.92 -8.22
C MET A 420 -12.36 26.11 -7.15
N THR A 421 -12.93 24.94 -6.83
CA THR A 421 -12.42 23.94 -5.92
C THR A 421 -11.07 23.41 -6.39
N SER A 422 -9.99 23.85 -5.75
CA SER A 422 -8.69 23.16 -5.83
C SER A 422 -8.75 21.89 -4.98
N SER A 423 -8.56 20.74 -5.61
CA SER A 423 -8.65 19.38 -5.04
C SER A 423 -7.55 18.98 -4.04
N ASN A 424 -6.89 19.94 -3.37
CA ASN A 424 -5.74 19.69 -2.48
C ASN A 424 -5.98 20.23 -1.06
N SER A 425 -7.10 19.89 -0.41
CA SER A 425 -7.24 20.16 1.04
C SER A 425 -6.43 19.13 1.83
N VAL A 426 -5.15 19.39 2.06
CA VAL A 426 -4.35 18.61 3.00
C VAL A 426 -5.04 18.69 4.36
N ASP A 427 -5.40 17.55 4.95
CA ASP A 427 -5.93 17.51 6.31
C ASP A 427 -4.82 17.99 7.27
N HIS A 428 -4.89 19.26 7.66
CA HIS A 428 -3.87 19.93 8.46
C HIS A 428 -3.65 19.26 9.83
N LEU A 429 -4.62 18.50 10.34
CA LEU A 429 -4.52 17.80 11.61
C LEU A 429 -3.94 16.39 11.47
N LEU A 430 -3.90 15.82 10.26
CA LEU A 430 -3.57 14.41 10.04
C LEU A 430 -2.19 14.02 10.59
N LEU A 431 -1.19 14.90 10.43
CA LEU A 431 0.17 14.69 10.91
C LEU A 431 0.21 14.56 12.43
N ASN A 432 -0.35 15.56 13.11
CA ASN A 432 -0.40 15.60 14.57
C ASN A 432 -1.20 14.42 15.13
N LEU A 433 -2.35 14.08 14.54
CA LEU A 433 -3.16 12.95 14.98
C LEU A 433 -2.45 11.60 14.80
N THR A 434 -1.76 11.41 13.68
CA THR A 434 -0.97 10.19 13.44
C THR A 434 0.19 10.09 14.45
N LEU A 435 0.84 11.22 14.75
CA LEU A 435 1.89 11.27 15.78
C LEU A 435 1.33 10.95 17.17
N CYS A 436 0.17 11.51 17.53
CA CYS A 436 -0.50 11.18 18.79
C CYS A 436 -0.84 9.69 18.88
N ASP A 437 -1.39 9.09 17.82
CA ASP A 437 -1.72 7.66 17.79
C ASP A 437 -0.48 6.79 18.07
N ILE A 438 0.65 7.09 17.40
CA ILE A 438 1.92 6.36 17.58
C ILE A 438 2.45 6.56 19.00
N MET A 439 2.59 7.81 19.44
CA MET A 439 3.19 8.12 20.74
C MET A 439 2.36 7.54 21.89
N VAL A 440 1.04 7.67 21.86
CA VAL A 440 0.18 7.11 22.92
C VAL A 440 0.21 5.57 22.90
N SER A 441 0.34 4.93 21.73
CA SER A 441 0.48 3.46 21.65
C SER A 441 1.78 2.92 22.27
N LEU A 442 2.80 3.77 22.43
CA LEU A 442 4.06 3.42 23.08
C LEU A 442 3.99 3.52 24.62
N ALA A 443 2.96 4.17 25.17
CA ALA A 443 2.80 4.34 26.61
C ALA A 443 1.82 3.31 27.20
N SER A 444 2.05 2.96 28.47
CA SER A 444 1.19 2.05 29.23
C SER A 444 1.03 2.56 30.66
N THR A 445 0.13 1.94 31.42
CA THR A 445 -0.08 2.31 32.83
C THR A 445 1.19 2.13 33.68
N SER A 446 2.07 1.19 33.33
CA SER A 446 3.34 0.97 34.04
C SER A 446 4.40 2.04 33.75
N THR A 447 4.35 2.69 32.58
CA THR A 447 5.35 3.69 32.17
C THR A 447 4.93 5.14 32.42
N LEU A 448 3.74 5.34 32.99
CA LEU A 448 3.09 6.65 33.16
C LEU A 448 3.99 7.72 33.82
N GLN A 449 4.77 7.36 34.84
CA GLN A 449 5.61 8.33 35.55
C GLN A 449 6.69 8.93 34.64
N MET A 450 7.35 8.10 33.82
CA MET A 450 8.42 8.51 32.92
C MET A 450 7.91 9.28 31.69
N ASP A 451 6.63 9.07 31.35
CA ASP A 451 6.01 9.57 30.12
C ASP A 451 5.16 10.83 30.32
N SER A 452 4.96 11.24 31.58
CA SER A 452 4.07 12.35 31.98
C SER A 452 4.23 13.61 31.12
N GLY A 453 5.46 14.09 30.93
CA GLY A 453 5.71 15.35 30.23
C GLY A 453 5.18 15.39 28.79
N TRP A 454 5.44 14.35 27.98
CA TRP A 454 4.99 14.34 26.58
C TRP A 454 3.54 13.87 26.44
N LEU A 455 3.03 13.06 27.38
CA LEU A 455 1.62 12.73 27.44
C LEU A 455 0.75 13.96 27.78
N ASP A 456 1.24 14.87 28.61
CA ASP A 456 0.55 16.11 28.93
C ASP A 456 0.52 17.08 27.74
N MET A 457 1.58 17.13 26.93
CA MET A 457 1.58 17.86 25.64
C MET A 457 0.49 17.35 24.69
N ILE A 458 0.40 16.02 24.53
CA ILE A 458 -0.66 15.40 23.71
C ILE A 458 -2.04 15.68 24.29
N ARG A 459 -2.20 15.55 25.62
CA ARG A 459 -3.48 15.83 26.29
C ARG A 459 -3.93 17.26 26.06
N LYS A 460 -3.02 18.23 26.20
CA LYS A 460 -3.29 19.65 25.94
C LYS A 460 -3.73 19.85 24.49
N PHE A 461 -2.95 19.36 23.53
CA PHE A 461 -3.30 19.44 22.10
C PHE A 461 -4.70 18.87 21.79
N VAL A 462 -5.02 17.67 22.28
CA VAL A 462 -6.32 17.03 22.04
C VAL A 462 -7.46 17.83 22.69
N THR A 463 -7.23 18.32 23.92
CA THR A 463 -8.22 19.13 24.67
C THR A 463 -8.50 20.44 23.92
N ASP A 464 -7.45 21.16 23.52
CA ASP A 464 -7.54 22.42 22.80
C ASP A 464 -8.24 22.21 21.44
N THR A 465 -7.83 21.20 20.67
CA THR A 465 -8.42 20.88 19.35
C THR A 465 -9.91 20.54 19.43
N LEU A 466 -10.35 19.81 20.46
CA LEU A 466 -11.77 19.50 20.66
C LEU A 466 -12.59 20.71 21.12
N GLN A 467 -11.95 21.71 21.74
CA GLN A 467 -12.60 22.92 22.26
C GLN A 467 -12.56 24.11 21.28
N ASP A 468 -11.63 24.11 20.32
CA ASP A 468 -11.34 25.19 19.36
C ASP A 468 -12.53 25.57 18.46
N GLY A 469 -13.63 24.81 18.48
CA GLY A 469 -14.86 25.16 17.76
C GLY A 469 -14.76 25.00 16.23
N SER A 470 -13.61 24.55 15.72
CA SER A 470 -13.41 24.24 14.30
C SER A 470 -14.31 23.09 13.85
N LYS A 471 -14.79 23.17 12.59
CA LYS A 471 -15.62 22.11 12.00
C LYS A 471 -14.76 20.89 11.68
N LEU A 472 -14.65 19.98 12.64
CA LEU A 472 -13.96 18.70 12.47
C LEU A 472 -14.79 17.74 11.61
N ASN A 473 -14.12 17.03 10.69
CA ASN A 473 -14.76 15.97 9.90
C ASN A 473 -14.84 14.65 10.71
N SER A 474 -15.65 13.69 10.24
CA SER A 474 -15.87 12.42 10.96
C SER A 474 -14.58 11.60 11.16
N LYS A 475 -13.65 11.62 10.21
CA LYS A 475 -12.36 10.89 10.31
C LYS A 475 -11.47 11.50 11.39
N GLN A 476 -11.34 12.83 11.42
CA GLN A 476 -10.58 13.58 12.42
C GLN A 476 -11.14 13.33 13.82
N VAL A 477 -12.46 13.43 13.98
CA VAL A 477 -13.13 13.16 15.28
C VAL A 477 -12.89 11.72 15.71
N ASN A 478 -13.03 10.73 14.82
CA ASN A 478 -12.80 9.33 15.19
C ASN A 478 -11.37 9.10 15.72
N ARG A 479 -10.35 9.69 15.08
CA ARG A 479 -8.97 9.58 15.55
C ARG A 479 -8.74 10.31 16.87
N LEU A 480 -9.25 11.54 17.01
CA LEU A 480 -9.20 12.30 18.28
C LEU A 480 -9.83 11.53 19.45
N LEU A 481 -11.00 10.92 19.23
CA LEU A 481 -11.68 10.10 20.22
C LEU A 481 -10.88 8.82 20.54
N GLY A 482 -10.21 8.22 19.54
CA GLY A 482 -9.27 7.12 19.73
C GLY A 482 -8.11 7.48 20.66
N VAL A 483 -7.42 8.59 20.37
CA VAL A 483 -6.33 9.13 21.22
C VAL A 483 -6.85 9.44 22.63
N THR A 484 -7.99 10.12 22.72
CA THR A 484 -8.64 10.48 24.00
C THR A 484 -8.93 9.22 24.82
N TRP A 485 -9.49 8.19 24.18
CA TRP A 485 -9.78 6.91 24.82
C TRP A 485 -8.50 6.27 25.38
N GLN A 486 -7.43 6.22 24.58
CA GLN A 486 -6.16 5.64 25.01
C GLN A 486 -5.51 6.42 26.15
N LEU A 487 -5.52 7.76 26.10
CA LEU A 487 -5.06 8.60 27.22
C LEU A 487 -5.85 8.29 28.51
N MET A 488 -7.17 8.12 28.42
CA MET A 488 -8.01 7.74 29.57
C MET A 488 -7.75 6.30 30.07
N GLN A 489 -7.20 5.41 29.24
CA GLN A 489 -6.79 4.08 29.68
C GLN A 489 -5.48 4.13 30.49
N ILE A 490 -4.52 4.91 30.00
CA ILE A 490 -3.20 5.05 30.60
C ILE A 490 -3.29 5.88 31.90
N GLN A 491 -3.91 7.06 31.83
CA GLN A 491 -3.97 8.07 32.89
C GLN A 491 -5.23 7.91 33.72
N GLN A 492 -5.30 6.85 34.52
CA GLN A 492 -6.51 6.47 35.27
C GLN A 492 -6.88 7.42 36.44
N ASN A 493 -6.29 8.63 36.51
CA ASN A 493 -6.57 9.64 37.53
C ASN A 493 -7.64 10.64 37.05
N LYS A 494 -8.53 11.02 37.98
CA LYS A 494 -9.64 11.95 37.68
C LYS A 494 -9.18 13.32 37.16
N VAL A 495 -8.03 13.80 37.62
CA VAL A 495 -7.46 15.09 37.22
C VAL A 495 -7.10 15.12 35.72
N ALA A 496 -6.67 14.00 35.15
CA ALA A 496 -6.36 13.90 33.72
C ALA A 496 -7.59 13.60 32.85
N THR A 497 -8.50 12.75 33.35
CA THR A 497 -9.64 12.28 32.56
C THR A 497 -10.79 13.27 32.50
N GLU A 498 -11.07 14.03 33.57
CA GLU A 498 -12.20 14.96 33.59
C GLU A 498 -12.07 16.09 32.54
N PRO A 499 -10.90 16.73 32.34
CA PRO A 499 -10.72 17.72 31.26
C PRO A 499 -10.96 17.15 29.86
N LEU A 500 -10.53 15.91 29.61
CA LEU A 500 -10.73 15.22 28.34
C LEU A 500 -12.22 14.95 28.07
N ILE A 501 -12.93 14.40 29.06
CA ILE A 501 -14.39 14.17 28.95
C ILE A 501 -15.12 15.50 28.76
N LYS A 502 -14.70 16.56 29.46
CA LYS A 502 -15.25 17.92 29.30
C LYS A 502 -15.04 18.44 27.88
N ALA A 503 -13.86 18.27 27.30
CA ALA A 503 -13.57 18.71 25.92
C ALA A 503 -14.46 18.02 24.89
N VAL A 504 -14.61 16.68 24.99
CA VAL A 504 -15.53 15.92 24.14
C VAL A 504 -16.99 16.38 24.31
N TYR A 505 -17.39 16.73 25.54
CA TYR A 505 -18.72 17.23 25.84
C TYR A 505 -18.97 18.62 25.23
N THR A 506 -17.98 19.51 25.28
CA THR A 506 -18.06 20.82 24.60
C THR A 506 -18.29 20.65 23.11
N LEU A 507 -17.57 19.73 22.45
CA LEU A 507 -17.80 19.42 21.03
C LEU A 507 -19.22 18.87 20.80
N TYR A 508 -19.70 17.96 21.65
CA TYR A 508 -21.05 17.37 21.56
C TYR A 508 -22.19 18.40 21.68
N GLN A 509 -21.99 19.47 22.45
CA GLN A 509 -22.99 20.52 22.65
C GLN A 509 -23.15 21.47 21.44
N GLN A 510 -22.26 21.39 20.45
CA GLN A 510 -22.39 22.20 19.24
C GLN A 510 -23.68 21.85 18.46
N ARG A 511 -24.41 22.87 18.03
CA ARG A 511 -25.73 22.71 17.39
C ARG A 511 -25.67 22.14 15.97
N ASN A 512 -24.61 22.46 15.21
CA ASN A 512 -24.50 22.16 13.78
C ASN A 512 -23.51 21.01 13.50
N LEU A 513 -23.59 19.93 14.27
CA LEU A 513 -22.77 18.75 14.05
C LEU A 513 -23.31 17.89 12.90
N LEU A 514 -22.41 17.39 12.06
CA LEU A 514 -22.75 16.38 11.06
C LEU A 514 -23.21 15.09 11.77
N PHE A 515 -24.20 14.41 11.20
CA PHE A 515 -24.77 13.18 11.78
C PHE A 515 -23.71 12.11 12.13
N PRO A 516 -22.72 11.80 11.27
CA PRO A 516 -21.67 10.84 11.61
C PRO A 516 -20.83 11.26 12.81
N VAL A 517 -20.55 12.56 12.95
CA VAL A 517 -19.82 13.11 14.10
C VAL A 517 -20.62 12.95 15.39
N ARG A 518 -21.92 13.27 15.36
CA ARG A 518 -22.80 13.11 16.52
C ARG A 518 -22.90 11.65 16.97
N THR A 519 -22.99 10.72 16.01
CA THR A 519 -23.00 9.28 16.26
C THR A 519 -21.71 8.80 16.94
N LEU A 520 -20.53 9.25 16.46
CA LEU A 520 -19.25 8.90 17.07
C LEU A 520 -19.13 9.39 18.51
N LEU A 521 -19.59 10.61 18.80
CA LEU A 521 -19.58 11.18 20.14
C LEU A 521 -20.50 10.42 21.10
N LEU A 522 -21.71 10.06 20.65
CA LEU A 522 -22.63 9.22 21.43
C LEU A 522 -22.03 7.85 21.75
N LYS A 523 -21.44 7.18 20.75
CA LYS A 523 -20.75 5.90 20.94
C LYS A 523 -19.58 6.02 21.92
N PHE A 524 -18.81 7.09 21.85
CA PHE A 524 -17.72 7.35 22.78
C PHE A 524 -18.23 7.48 24.22
N PHE A 525 -19.23 8.34 24.48
CA PHE A 525 -19.79 8.50 25.82
C PHE A 525 -20.44 7.21 26.35
N SER A 526 -21.15 6.47 25.49
CA SER A 526 -21.68 5.15 25.84
C SER A 526 -20.57 4.20 26.29
N LYS A 527 -19.45 4.14 25.54
CA LYS A 527 -18.29 3.31 25.87
C LYS A 527 -17.60 3.74 27.17
N VAL A 528 -17.48 5.05 27.40
CA VAL A 528 -16.96 5.61 28.67
C VAL A 528 -17.84 5.20 29.84
N TYR A 529 -19.16 5.33 29.70
CA TYR A 529 -20.14 4.96 30.71
C TYR A 529 -20.09 3.46 31.06
N GLN A 530 -20.06 2.59 30.04
CA GLN A 530 -19.95 1.14 30.24
C GLN A 530 -18.69 0.74 31.02
N LYS A 531 -17.57 1.41 30.76
CA LYS A 531 -16.28 1.11 31.41
C LYS A 531 -16.17 1.63 32.84
N GLU A 532 -16.78 2.77 33.16
CA GLU A 532 -16.79 3.31 34.53
C GLU A 532 -17.52 2.36 35.50
N ASP A 533 -18.49 1.60 34.97
CA ASP A 533 -19.31 0.63 35.69
C ASP A 533 -18.57 -0.70 36.00
N LEU A 534 -17.80 -1.24 35.05
CA LEU A 534 -16.97 -2.44 35.27
C LEU A 534 -15.93 -2.25 36.39
N ARG A 535 -15.58 -1.01 36.71
CA ARG A 535 -14.57 -0.67 37.73
C ARG A 535 -15.18 -0.34 39.10
N THR A 536 -16.50 -0.28 39.23
CA THR A 536 -17.20 0.29 40.41
C THR A 536 -17.48 -0.69 41.55
N GLN A 537 -16.76 -1.81 41.67
CA GLN A 537 -16.60 -2.45 43.00
C GLN A 537 -15.65 -1.66 43.92
N ARG A 538 -14.95 -0.63 43.43
CA ARG A 538 -14.20 0.32 44.27
C ARG A 538 -14.62 1.76 43.96
N ILE A 539 -14.98 2.46 45.03
CA ILE A 539 -15.48 3.84 45.13
C ILE A 539 -14.54 4.81 44.38
N ARG A 540 -14.74 5.02 43.07
CA ARG A 540 -14.21 6.18 42.34
C ARG A 540 -15.36 7.12 42.05
N SER A 541 -15.19 8.37 42.46
CA SER A 541 -16.15 9.47 42.25
C SER A 541 -16.51 9.58 40.77
N ARG A 542 -17.80 9.38 40.45
CA ARG A 542 -18.34 9.48 39.08
C ARG A 542 -17.97 10.81 38.40
N SER A 543 -17.70 10.79 37.10
CA SER A 543 -17.47 12.01 36.33
C SER A 543 -18.72 12.92 36.38
N LYS A 544 -18.54 14.21 36.69
CA LYS A 544 -19.66 15.17 36.78
C LYS A 544 -20.19 15.47 35.37
N VAL A 545 -19.28 15.55 34.40
CA VAL A 545 -19.63 15.80 33.00
C VAL A 545 -20.46 14.65 32.42
N LEU A 546 -20.05 13.40 32.68
CA LEU A 546 -20.78 12.23 32.17
C LEU A 546 -22.19 12.13 32.76
N SER A 547 -22.35 12.41 34.06
CA SER A 547 -23.65 12.39 34.74
C SER A 547 -24.59 13.48 34.16
N ARG A 548 -24.06 14.69 33.93
CA ARG A 548 -24.78 15.78 33.24
C ARG A 548 -25.15 15.43 31.79
N TRP A 549 -24.27 14.75 31.06
CA TRP A 549 -24.56 14.30 29.70
C TRP A 549 -25.72 13.30 29.69
N LEU A 550 -25.70 12.29 30.56
CA LEU A 550 -26.78 11.31 30.72
C LEU A 550 -28.12 11.97 31.08
N ALA A 551 -28.11 12.91 32.03
CA ALA A 551 -29.30 13.66 32.41
C ALA A 551 -29.89 14.49 31.25
N GLY A 552 -29.09 14.87 30.24
CA GLY A 552 -29.56 15.60 29.07
C GLY A 552 -30.21 14.74 27.98
N LEU A 553 -30.01 13.42 27.99
CA LEU A 553 -30.47 12.54 26.91
C LEU A 553 -32.01 12.48 26.75
N PRO A 554 -32.81 12.37 27.83
CA PRO A 554 -34.28 12.34 27.71
C PRO A 554 -34.86 13.60 27.05
N GLN A 555 -34.37 14.78 27.42
CA GLN A 555 -34.76 16.04 26.80
C GLN A 555 -34.35 16.12 25.33
N GLN A 556 -33.20 15.55 24.97
CA GLN A 556 -32.75 15.49 23.58
C GLN A 556 -33.61 14.53 22.74
N LEU A 557 -34.01 13.39 23.30
CA LEU A 557 -34.93 12.45 22.66
C LEU A 557 -36.28 13.11 22.38
N ALA A 558 -36.84 13.85 23.35
CA ALA A 558 -38.08 14.60 23.20
C ALA A 558 -37.99 15.67 22.09
N LEU A 559 -36.84 16.34 21.94
CA LEU A 559 -36.62 17.35 20.90
C LEU A 559 -36.40 16.75 19.50
N LEU A 560 -35.81 15.55 19.42
CA LEU A 560 -35.59 14.83 18.16
C LEU A 560 -36.89 14.23 17.63
N GLY A 561 -37.68 13.59 18.50
CA GLY A 561 -38.91 12.90 18.13
C GLY A 561 -38.69 11.92 16.96
N LEU A 562 -39.60 11.97 15.98
CA LEU A 562 -39.56 11.15 14.76
C LEU A 562 -38.66 11.73 13.65
N ARG A 563 -38.01 12.89 13.86
CA ARG A 563 -37.24 13.58 12.80
C ARG A 563 -35.96 12.83 12.39
N ASN A 564 -35.42 11.99 13.28
CA ASN A 564 -34.27 11.15 12.98
C ASN A 564 -34.36 9.81 13.74
N PRO A 565 -35.01 8.79 13.15
CA PRO A 565 -35.28 7.53 13.85
C PRO A 565 -34.01 6.79 14.26
N GLU A 566 -32.92 6.90 13.48
CA GLU A 566 -31.65 6.23 13.77
C GLU A 566 -30.97 6.79 15.03
N LEU A 567 -30.93 8.12 15.18
CA LEU A 567 -30.42 8.75 16.41
C LEU A 567 -31.34 8.51 17.60
N SER A 568 -32.67 8.53 17.38
CA SER A 568 -33.63 8.24 18.45
C SER A 568 -33.44 6.82 19.00
N ASN A 569 -33.25 5.82 18.12
CA ASN A 569 -32.96 4.44 18.54
C ASN A 569 -31.65 4.35 19.36
N GLN A 570 -30.56 4.98 18.89
CA GLN A 570 -29.29 4.99 19.64
C GLN A 570 -29.44 5.65 21.02
N LEU A 571 -30.21 6.74 21.13
CA LEU A 571 -30.48 7.39 22.40
C LEU A 571 -31.30 6.49 23.33
N ILE A 572 -32.33 5.81 22.79
CA ILE A 572 -33.15 4.87 23.55
C ILE A 572 -32.29 3.73 24.11
N ASP A 573 -31.40 3.14 23.31
CA ASP A 573 -30.50 2.07 23.77
C ASP A 573 -29.62 2.51 24.94
N ILE A 574 -29.05 3.73 24.86
CA ILE A 574 -28.22 4.31 25.92
C ILE A 574 -29.05 4.61 27.17
N ILE A 575 -30.24 5.22 27.00
CA ILE A 575 -31.16 5.54 28.10
C ILE A 575 -31.61 4.26 28.80
N HIS A 576 -32.00 3.24 28.05
CA HIS A 576 -32.40 1.93 28.57
C HIS A 576 -31.25 1.27 29.35
N SER A 577 -30.04 1.26 28.79
CA SER A 577 -28.86 0.73 29.48
C SER A 577 -28.50 1.51 30.75
N ALA A 578 -28.79 2.81 30.83
CA ALA A 578 -28.51 3.61 32.01
C ALA A 578 -29.62 3.52 33.06
N ALA A 579 -30.88 3.37 32.62
CA ALA A 579 -32.05 3.18 33.46
C ALA A 579 -32.03 1.80 34.14
N SER A 580 -31.65 0.73 33.42
CA SER A 580 -31.48 -0.62 33.98
C SER A 580 -30.41 -0.68 35.09
N ARG A 581 -29.52 0.33 35.13
CA ARG A 581 -28.46 0.49 36.14
C ARG A 581 -28.81 1.49 37.24
N SER A 582 -30.08 1.90 37.36
CA SER A 582 -30.60 2.78 38.42
C SER A 582 -29.87 4.13 38.55
N ASN A 583 -29.47 4.74 37.42
CA ASN A 583 -28.84 6.06 37.44
C ASN A 583 -29.84 7.16 37.87
N LYS A 584 -29.66 7.72 39.07
CA LYS A 584 -30.59 8.68 39.69
C LYS A 584 -30.83 9.95 38.85
N GLU A 585 -29.78 10.56 38.31
CA GLU A 585 -29.90 11.83 37.56
C GLU A 585 -30.64 11.64 36.23
N LEU A 586 -30.40 10.51 35.54
CA LEU A 586 -31.11 10.15 34.32
C LEU A 586 -32.57 9.82 34.58
N LEU A 587 -32.87 9.05 35.64
CA LEU A 587 -34.25 8.70 36.00
C LEU A 587 -35.09 9.92 36.37
N GLN A 588 -34.52 10.88 37.12
CA GLN A 588 -35.18 12.14 37.44
C GLN A 588 -35.47 12.97 36.18
N SER A 589 -34.50 13.06 35.25
CA SER A 589 -34.70 13.75 33.98
C SER A 589 -35.78 13.08 33.13
N LEU A 590 -35.78 11.75 33.06
CA LEU A 590 -36.76 10.96 32.31
C LEU A 590 -38.18 11.14 32.89
N GLN A 591 -38.33 11.16 34.21
CA GLN A 591 -39.60 11.47 34.87
C GLN A 591 -40.11 12.88 34.51
N ALA A 592 -39.22 13.88 34.47
CA ALA A 592 -39.59 15.25 34.12
C ALA A 592 -39.95 15.45 32.64
N THR A 593 -39.40 14.61 31.75
CA THR A 593 -39.61 14.72 30.28
C THR A 593 -40.57 13.70 29.69
N ALA A 594 -41.03 12.71 30.47
CA ALA A 594 -41.91 11.64 30.01
C ALA A 594 -43.11 12.14 29.20
N ALA A 595 -43.79 13.20 29.67
CA ALA A 595 -44.97 13.78 29.03
C ALA A 595 -44.71 14.46 27.67
N ARG A 596 -43.45 14.65 27.28
CA ARG A 596 -43.05 15.19 25.96
C ARG A 596 -42.52 14.11 25.01
N ILE A 597 -42.27 12.91 25.53
CA ILE A 597 -41.74 11.76 24.77
C ILE A 597 -42.90 10.89 24.28
N TYR A 598 -43.93 10.71 25.12
CA TYR A 598 -45.26 10.28 24.72
C TYR A 598 -45.98 11.42 23.99
#